data_AF-A0A2D1R6I6-F1
#
_entry.id   AF-A0A2D1R6I6-F1
#
_cell.length_a   1.000
_cell.length_b   1.000
_cell.length_c   1.000
_cell.angle_alpha   90.00
_cell.angle_beta   90.00
_cell.angle_gamma   90.00
#
_symmetry.space_group_name_H-M   'P 1'
#
loop_
_entity.id
_entity.type
_entity.pdbx_description
1 polymer ?
#
loop_
_entity_poly.entity_id
_entity_poly.type
_entity_poly.pdbx_seq_one_letter_code
_entity_poly.pdbx_strand_id
1 'polypeptide(L)' 'MDWQLQRNCTMQQLIQDVTEYVDVDPRFWNKDEGDFEFDGEQVFFRKLSDSVLLFVEGVVYEAPRQIP' A
#
# COMPACT_ATOMS: atom_id res chain seq x y z
N MET A 1 19.76 -3.76 20.67
CA MET A 1 18.39 -4.07 20.21
C MET A 1 17.87 -2.81 19.57
N ASP A 2 18.09 -2.69 18.26
CA ASP A 2 17.80 -1.49 17.47
C ASP A 2 16.33 -1.48 17.06
N TRP A 3 15.51 -0.82 17.87
CA TRP A 3 14.07 -0.67 17.66
C TRP A 3 13.70 0.03 16.33
N GLN A 4 14.64 0.68 15.66
CA GLN A 4 14.44 1.30 14.35
C GLN A 4 14.55 0.31 13.18
N LEU A 5 15.30 -0.78 13.30
CA LEU A 5 15.49 -1.76 12.22
C LEU A 5 14.28 -2.69 12.04
N GLN A 6 13.50 -2.94 13.10
CA GLN A 6 12.28 -3.76 13.00
C GLN A 6 11.11 -3.05 12.31
N ARG A 7 10.99 -1.72 12.43
CA ARG A 7 9.91 -0.95 11.79
C ARG A 7 10.08 -0.77 10.27
N ASN A 8 11.33 -0.71 9.80
CA ASN A 8 11.60 -0.53 8.37
C ASN A 8 11.26 -1.78 7.55
N CYS A 9 11.50 -2.98 8.09
CA CYS A 9 11.12 -4.22 7.41
C CYS A 9 9.59 -4.38 7.34
N THR A 10 8.87 -4.03 8.42
CA THR A 10 7.40 -4.12 8.44
C THR A 10 6.73 -3.15 7.48
N MET A 11 7.26 -1.93 7.30
CA MET A 11 6.61 -0.95 6.42
C MET A 11 6.78 -1.30 4.94
N GLN A 12 7.95 -1.79 4.54
CA GLN A 12 8.15 -2.24 3.15
C GLN A 12 7.30 -3.47 2.83
N GLN A 13 7.15 -4.39 3.79
CA GLN A 13 6.25 -5.53 3.65
C GLN A 13 4.79 -5.10 3.59
N LEU A 14 4.36 -4.15 4.43
CA LEU A 14 3.03 -3.55 4.40
C LEU A 14 2.72 -2.97 3.01
N ILE A 15 3.63 -2.16 2.48
CA ILE A 15 3.48 -1.55 1.15
C ILE A 15 3.33 -2.63 0.08
N GLN A 16 4.16 -3.67 0.13
CA GLN A 16 4.09 -4.77 -0.83
C GLN A 16 2.77 -5.55 -0.73
N ASP A 17 2.35 -5.92 0.47
CA ASP A 17 1.12 -6.66 0.73
C ASP A 17 -0.12 -5.84 0.32
N VAL A 18 -0.11 -4.54 0.62
CA VAL A 18 -1.19 -3.62 0.24
C VAL A 18 -1.22 -3.41 -1.27
N THR A 19 -0.08 -3.23 -1.92
CA THR A 19 -0.03 -3.09 -3.38
C THR A 19 -0.55 -4.34 -4.06
N GLU A 20 -0.15 -5.53 -3.60
CA GLU A 20 -0.67 -6.81 -4.10
C GLU A 20 -2.18 -6.93 -3.86
N TYR A 21 -2.66 -6.58 -2.68
CA TYR A 21 -4.08 -6.61 -2.35
C TYR A 21 -4.92 -5.67 -3.21
N VAL A 22 -4.45 -4.43 -3.40
CA VAL A 22 -5.13 -3.40 -4.19
C VAL A 22 -5.14 -3.78 -5.68
N ASP A 23 -4.10 -4.44 -6.16
CA ASP A 23 -4.01 -4.91 -7.55
C ASP A 23 -4.82 -6.19 -7.78
N VAL A 24 -4.86 -7.14 -6.86
CA VAL A 24 -5.48 -8.47 -7.08
C VAL A 24 -6.96 -8.51 -6.64
N ASP A 25 -7.35 -7.77 -5.61
CA ASP A 25 -8.70 -7.87 -5.05
C ASP A 25 -9.76 -7.26 -5.99
N PRO A 26 -10.80 -8.01 -6.41
CA PRO A 26 -11.84 -7.53 -7.31
C PRO A 26 -12.58 -6.27 -6.83
N ARG A 27 -12.59 -6.00 -5.52
CA ARG A 27 -13.22 -4.81 -4.93
C ARG A 27 -12.46 -3.53 -5.25
N PHE A 28 -11.15 -3.64 -5.47
CA PHE A 28 -10.26 -2.52 -5.75
C PHE A 28 -9.70 -2.56 -7.17
N TRP A 29 -9.77 -3.70 -7.87
CA TRP A 29 -9.29 -3.89 -9.24
C TRP A 29 -9.75 -2.77 -10.18
N ASN A 30 -11.05 -2.48 -10.21
CA ASN A 30 -11.66 -1.47 -11.10
C ASN A 30 -11.70 -0.05 -10.52
N LYS A 31 -11.01 0.21 -9.42
CA LYS A 31 -10.97 1.54 -8.78
C LYS A 31 -9.62 2.19 -8.99
N ASP A 32 -9.64 3.45 -9.42
CA ASP A 32 -8.43 4.26 -9.55
C ASP A 32 -7.95 4.81 -8.20
N GLU A 33 -8.85 4.95 -7.22
CA GLU A 33 -8.52 5.37 -5.86
C GLU A 33 -9.53 4.80 -4.85
N GLY A 34 -9.13 4.80 -3.59
CA GLY A 34 -9.99 4.38 -2.49
C GLY A 34 -9.25 4.33 -1.17
N ASP A 35 -9.94 3.86 -0.15
CA ASP A 35 -9.41 3.75 1.19
C ASP A 35 -9.94 2.48 1.87
N PHE A 36 -9.16 1.97 2.82
CA PHE A 36 -9.53 0.83 3.65
C PHE A 36 -8.74 0.83 4.97
N GLU A 37 -9.26 0.12 5.95
CA GLU A 37 -8.57 -0.11 7.23
C GLU A 37 -7.67 -1.34 7.11
N PHE A 38 -6.40 -1.20 7.48
CA PHE A 38 -5.44 -2.29 7.56
C PHE A 38 -4.73 -2.26 8.92
N ASP A 39 -4.85 -3.33 9.69
CA ASP A 39 -4.25 -3.45 11.03
C ASP A 39 -4.59 -2.26 11.97
N GLY A 40 -5.80 -1.70 11.82
CA GLY A 40 -6.28 -0.54 12.59
C GLY A 40 -5.83 0.82 12.05
N GLU A 41 -5.03 0.85 10.98
CA GLU A 41 -4.58 2.06 10.30
C GLU A 41 -5.44 2.35 9.06
N GLN A 42 -5.76 3.62 8.85
CA GLN A 42 -6.47 4.06 7.64
C GLN A 42 -5.46 4.22 6.49
N VAL A 43 -5.60 3.38 5.46
CA VAL A 43 -4.77 3.39 4.26
C VAL A 43 -5.58 3.98 3.12
N PHE A 44 -5.06 5.01 2.45
CA PHE A 44 -5.59 5.48 1.18
C PHE A 44 -4.69 5.00 0.06
N PHE A 45 -5.28 4.60 -1.06
CA PHE A 45 -4.52 4.22 -2.25
C PHE A 45 -4.97 5.01 -3.47
N ARG A 46 -4.03 5.25 -4.38
CA ARG A 46 -4.28 5.78 -5.71
C ARG A 46 -3.44 5.04 -6.73
N LYS A 47 -4.11 4.46 -7.71
CA LYS A 47 -3.52 3.75 -8.83
C LYS A 47 -3.14 4.74 -9.94
N LEU A 48 -1.86 4.80 -10.26
CA LEU A 48 -1.32 5.47 -11.45
C LEU A 48 -1.16 4.46 -12.59
N SER A 49 -0.64 4.88 -13.74
CA SER A 49 -0.47 4.00 -14.91
C SER A 49 0.54 2.88 -14.67
N ASP A 50 1.59 3.16 -13.89
CA ASP A 50 2.75 2.28 -13.65
C ASP A 50 3.02 2.01 -12.16
N SER A 51 2.43 2.82 -11.27
CA SER A 51 2.61 2.69 -9.82
C SER A 51 1.29 2.80 -9.04
N VAL A 52 1.36 2.46 -7.76
CA VAL A 52 0.31 2.66 -6.76
C VAL A 52 0.90 3.54 -5.65
N LEU A 53 0.21 4.64 -5.37
CA LEU A 53 0.50 5.51 -4.24
C LEU A 53 -0.31 5.05 -3.04
N LEU A 54 0.34 4.91 -1.89
CA LEU A 54 -0.26 4.57 -0.61
C LEU A 54 -0.04 5.72 0.38
N PHE A 55 -1.10 6.18 1.03
CA PHE A 55 -1.04 7.20 2.05
C PHE A 55 -1.38 6.55 3.39
N VAL A 56 -0.40 6.49 4.30
CA VAL A 56 -0.53 5.87 5.62
C VAL A 56 0.06 6.83 6.65
N GLU A 57 -0.72 7.20 7.67
CA GLU A 57 -0.31 8.15 8.73
C GLU A 57 0.27 9.49 8.20
N GLY A 58 -0.18 9.96 7.03
CA GLY A 58 0.33 11.18 6.40
C GLY A 58 1.66 11.02 5.65
N VAL A 59 2.20 9.80 5.54
CA VAL A 59 3.34 9.47 4.69
C VAL A 59 2.85 8.87 3.38
N VAL A 60 3.44 9.30 2.27
CA VAL A 60 3.15 8.78 0.94
C VAL A 60 4.23 7.79 0.53
N TYR A 61 3.81 6.60 0.14
CA TYR A 61 4.65 5.55 -0.40
C TYR A 61 4.25 5.28 -1.84
N GLU A 62 5.25 5.05 -2.70
CA GLU A 62 5.03 4.69 -4.09
C GLU A 62 5.58 3.28 -4.32
N ALA A 63 4.75 2.42 -4.89
CA ALA A 63 5.12 1.06 -5.23
C ALA A 63 4.78 0.76 -6.70
N PRO A 64 5.62 0.01 -7.42
CA PRO A 64 5.31 -0.40 -8.79
C PRO A 64 4.09 -1.31 -8.81
N ARG A 65 3.28 -1.23 -9.87
CA ARG A 65 2.18 -2.18 -10.09
C ARG A 65 2.73 -3.60 -10.29
N GLN A 66 2.00 -4.58 -9.75
CA GLN A 66 2.34 -6.00 -9.87
C GLN A 66 1.75 -6.62 -11.15
N ILE A 67 0.77 -5.96 -11.78
CA ILE A 67 0.08 -6.42 -12.99
C ILE A 67 0.75 -5.79 -14.23
N PRO A 68 1.13 -6.59 -15.25
CA PRO A 68 1.70 -6.08 -16.50
C PRO A 68 0.70 -5.28 -17.36
#